data_AF-A0AAE3MII0-F1
#
_entry.id   AF-A0AAE3MII0-F1
#
_cell.length_a   1.000
_cell.length_b   1.000
_cell.length_c   1.000
_cell.angle_alpha   90.00
_cell.angle_beta   90.00
_cell.angle_gamma   90.00
#
_symmetry.space_group_name_H-M   'P 1'
#
loop_
_entity.id
_entity.type
_entity.pdbx_description
1 polymer ?
#
loop_
_entity_poly.entity_id
_entity_poly.type
_entity_poly.pdbx_seq_one_letter_code
_entity_poly.pdbx_strand_id
1 'polypeptide(L)'
;KVIQADVTNGRGERNVVDGDLNLLQGFEFNAATSLDEVMKAAYTVGFDRVSGLAAIAIQFEDPSLELQQVEGATQARFTVGLAAVNFETGDYEVDVVHSESVEIASKAAVQVDIEAGISANSEQPVFLVLGVEYYQAVNGELYLINNKESRALLLATVDMP
;
A
#
# COMPACT_ATOMS: atom_id res chain seq x y z
N LYS A 1 5.57 -10.19 16.58
CA LYS A 1 4.50 -11.18 16.33
C LYS A 1 4.97 -12.25 15.34
N VAL A 2 5.42 -11.89 14.13
CA VAL A 2 5.99 -12.83 13.13
C VAL A 2 7.08 -13.76 13.70
N ILE A 3 8.19 -13.21 14.21
CA ILE A 3 9.30 -14.01 14.80
C ILE A 3 8.86 -14.84 16.02
N GLN A 4 7.76 -14.46 16.68
CA GLN A 4 7.26 -15.23 17.82
C GLN A 4 6.48 -16.48 17.40
N ALA A 5 5.99 -16.51 16.15
CA ALA A 5 5.28 -17.64 15.56
C ALA A 5 6.22 -18.77 15.12
N ASP A 6 7.53 -18.52 15.04
CA ASP A 6 8.52 -19.56 14.84
C ASP A 6 8.53 -20.54 16.02
N VAL A 7 8.06 -21.75 15.73
CA VAL A 7 8.02 -22.90 16.65
C VAL A 7 9.14 -23.91 16.37
N THR A 8 9.91 -23.71 15.31
CA THR A 8 10.98 -24.60 14.85
C THR A 8 12.28 -24.30 15.59
N ASN A 9 12.62 -23.01 15.73
CA ASN A 9 13.88 -22.59 16.31
C ASN A 9 13.80 -22.26 17.81
N GLY A 10 14.92 -22.49 18.49
CA GLY A 10 15.09 -22.19 19.91
C GLY A 10 15.00 -20.70 20.23
N ARG A 11 14.87 -20.38 21.53
CA ARG A 11 14.86 -18.98 21.98
C ARG A 11 16.20 -18.29 21.65
N GLY A 12 16.13 -17.20 20.90
CA GLY A 12 17.32 -16.46 20.43
C GLY A 12 17.76 -16.84 19.01
N GLU A 13 17.19 -17.91 18.44
CA GLU A 13 17.46 -18.40 17.08
C GLU A 13 16.22 -18.27 16.16
N ARG A 14 15.12 -17.76 16.70
CA ARG A 14 13.88 -17.56 15.94
C ARG A 14 14.07 -16.55 14.82
N ASN A 15 13.55 -16.89 13.65
CA ASN A 15 13.72 -16.09 12.44
C ASN A 15 12.37 -15.74 11.79
N VAL A 16 12.43 -15.00 10.68
CA VAL A 16 11.25 -14.54 9.93
C VAL A 16 10.74 -15.61 8.96
N VAL A 17 11.65 -16.42 8.40
CA VAL A 17 11.38 -17.46 7.40
C VAL A 17 10.50 -18.57 7.98
N ASP A 18 10.80 -19.00 9.21
CA ASP A 18 10.05 -20.00 9.98
C ASP A 18 8.89 -19.36 10.78
N GLY A 19 8.69 -18.06 10.66
CA GLY A 19 7.56 -17.33 11.23
C GLY A 19 6.33 -17.32 10.30
N ASP A 20 5.27 -16.62 10.74
CA ASP A 20 4.07 -16.40 9.91
C ASP A 20 4.03 -14.94 9.42
N LEU A 21 4.43 -14.73 8.17
CA LEU A 21 4.44 -13.42 7.52
C LEU A 21 3.03 -12.88 7.24
N ASN A 22 2.00 -13.74 7.15
CA ASN A 22 0.63 -13.30 6.93
C ASN A 22 0.11 -12.41 8.09
N LEU A 23 0.74 -12.52 9.27
CA LEU A 23 0.46 -11.64 10.41
C LEU A 23 0.81 -10.16 10.17
N LEU A 24 1.51 -9.83 9.09
CA LEU A 24 1.81 -8.46 8.67
C LEU A 24 0.69 -7.86 7.81
N GLN A 25 -0.21 -8.66 7.26
CA GLN A 25 -1.32 -8.13 6.48
C GLN A 25 -2.21 -7.24 7.36
N GLY A 26 -2.56 -6.07 6.84
CA GLY A 26 -3.29 -5.06 7.60
C GLY A 26 -2.39 -4.15 8.47
N PHE A 27 -1.06 -4.30 8.40
CA PHE A 27 -0.16 -3.43 9.15
C PHE A 27 -0.19 -2.00 8.61
N GLU A 28 -0.51 -1.05 9.48
CA GLU A 28 -0.46 0.39 9.21
C GLU A 28 0.93 0.93 9.56
N PHE A 29 1.58 1.56 8.59
CA PHE A 29 2.92 2.13 8.79
C PHE A 29 2.89 3.46 9.54
N ASN A 30 1.75 4.15 9.53
CA ASN A 30 1.58 5.40 10.24
C ASN A 30 0.77 5.20 11.53
N ALA A 31 1.37 5.57 12.67
CA ALA A 31 0.70 5.48 13.96
C ALA A 31 -0.34 6.59 14.18
N ALA A 32 -0.26 7.69 13.41
CA ALA A 32 -1.14 8.84 13.56
C ALA A 32 -2.45 8.72 12.78
N THR A 33 -2.50 7.87 11.74
CA THR A 33 -3.68 7.66 10.91
C THR A 33 -3.59 6.32 10.17
N SER A 34 -4.73 5.69 9.91
CA SER A 34 -4.85 4.49 9.06
C SER A 34 -5.39 4.81 7.67
N LEU A 35 -5.28 3.86 6.71
CA LEU A 35 -5.85 4.03 5.36
C LEU A 35 -7.36 4.13 5.42
N ASP A 36 -7.99 3.30 6.26
CA ASP A 36 -9.44 3.32 6.48
C ASP A 36 -9.92 4.63 7.11
N GLU A 37 -9.10 5.35 7.86
CA GLU A 37 -9.46 6.66 8.42
C GLU A 37 -9.48 7.76 7.36
N VAL A 38 -8.50 7.74 6.45
CA VAL A 38 -8.31 8.79 5.42
C VAL A 38 -9.09 8.52 4.14
N MET A 39 -9.52 7.28 3.89
CA MET A 39 -10.23 6.85 2.69
C MET A 39 -11.36 5.88 3.04
N LYS A 40 -12.59 6.21 2.64
CA LYS A 40 -13.80 5.38 2.84
C LYS A 40 -14.30 4.72 1.55
N ALA A 41 -13.65 4.97 0.43
CA ALA A 41 -13.95 4.34 -0.85
C ALA A 41 -13.69 2.83 -0.81
N ALA A 42 -14.49 2.08 -1.58
CA ALA A 42 -14.24 0.66 -1.77
C ALA A 42 -13.01 0.45 -2.66
N TYR A 43 -12.19 -0.54 -2.33
CA TYR A 43 -11.05 -0.92 -3.15
C TYR A 43 -10.85 -2.43 -3.17
N THR A 44 -10.23 -2.92 -4.25
CA THR A 44 -9.80 -4.30 -4.40
C THR A 44 -8.29 -4.35 -4.62
N VAL A 45 -7.65 -5.38 -4.06
CA VAL A 45 -6.24 -5.67 -4.27
C VAL A 45 -6.11 -7.11 -4.74
N GLY A 46 -5.45 -7.32 -5.87
CA GLY A 46 -5.12 -8.63 -6.40
C GLY A 46 -3.62 -8.71 -6.71
N PHE A 47 -3.04 -9.90 -6.49
CA PHE A 47 -1.70 -10.23 -6.96
C PHE A 47 -1.77 -11.61 -7.62
N ASP A 48 -1.20 -11.73 -8.82
CA ASP A 48 -1.05 -12.99 -9.52
C ASP A 48 0.44 -13.34 -9.61
N ARG A 49 0.86 -14.34 -8.83
CA ARG A 49 2.24 -14.81 -8.79
C ARG A 49 2.73 -15.36 -10.13
N VAL A 50 1.84 -15.95 -10.94
CA VAL A 50 2.24 -16.55 -12.22
C VAL A 50 2.70 -15.48 -13.20
N SER A 51 1.99 -14.35 -13.25
CA SER A 51 2.37 -13.21 -14.09
C SER A 51 3.32 -12.24 -13.40
N GLY A 52 3.35 -12.21 -12.06
CA GLY A 52 4.09 -11.23 -11.27
C GLY A 52 3.39 -9.87 -11.15
N LEU A 53 2.11 -9.78 -11.53
CA LEU A 53 1.37 -8.52 -11.59
C LEU A 53 0.45 -8.35 -10.38
N ALA A 54 0.47 -7.14 -9.83
CA ALA A 54 -0.49 -6.66 -8.86
C ALA A 54 -1.45 -5.66 -9.50
N ALA A 55 -2.75 -5.79 -9.22
CA ALA A 55 -3.78 -4.87 -9.67
C ALA A 55 -4.57 -4.34 -8.48
N ILE A 56 -4.67 -3.00 -8.41
CA ILE A 56 -5.45 -2.28 -7.41
C ILE A 56 -6.51 -1.47 -8.16
N ALA A 57 -7.75 -1.55 -7.71
CA ALA A 57 -8.84 -0.72 -8.20
C ALA A 57 -9.52 -0.04 -7.03
N ILE A 58 -9.67 1.29 -7.09
CA ILE A 58 -10.34 2.12 -6.08
C ILE A 58 -11.51 2.82 -6.76
N GLN A 59 -12.69 2.72 -6.16
CA GLN A 59 -13.92 3.30 -6.70
C GLN A 59 -14.44 4.37 -5.75
N PHE A 60 -14.39 5.62 -6.20
CA PHE A 60 -15.03 6.75 -5.55
C PHE A 60 -16.37 7.02 -6.23
N GLU A 61 -17.43 7.14 -5.44
CA GLU A 61 -18.73 7.68 -5.90
C GLU A 61 -18.79 9.19 -5.69
N ASP A 62 -18.22 9.67 -4.57
CA ASP A 62 -18.09 11.09 -4.22
C ASP A 62 -16.79 11.28 -3.41
N PRO A 63 -15.65 11.60 -4.08
CA PRO A 63 -14.39 11.84 -3.40
C PRO A 63 -14.46 12.84 -2.24
N SER A 64 -15.36 13.83 -2.29
CA SER A 64 -15.51 14.83 -1.23
C SER A 64 -16.05 14.27 0.08
N LEU A 65 -16.73 13.12 0.03
CA LEU A 65 -17.24 12.39 1.19
C LEU A 65 -16.37 11.19 1.57
N GLU A 66 -15.58 10.68 0.62
CA GLU A 66 -14.83 9.44 0.77
C GLU A 66 -13.34 9.66 1.04
N LEU A 67 -12.79 10.85 0.77
CA LEU A 67 -11.44 11.23 1.15
C LEU A 67 -11.47 12.24 2.29
N GLN A 68 -10.55 12.06 3.24
CA GLN A 68 -10.38 13.01 4.32
C GLN A 68 -9.97 14.38 3.77
N GLN A 69 -10.68 15.41 4.22
CA GLN A 69 -10.31 16.78 3.89
C GLN A 69 -9.10 17.19 4.73
N VAL A 70 -8.04 17.62 4.04
CA VAL A 70 -6.77 18.03 4.66
C VAL A 70 -6.54 19.50 4.33
N GLU A 71 -6.22 20.30 5.35
CA GLU A 71 -5.96 21.73 5.16
C GLU A 71 -4.84 21.96 4.14
N GLY A 72 -5.12 22.80 3.13
CA GLY A 72 -4.19 23.13 2.06
C GLY A 72 -4.08 22.09 0.94
N ALA A 73 -4.63 20.88 1.12
CA ALA A 73 -4.69 19.89 0.05
C ALA A 73 -5.82 20.20 -0.94
N THR A 74 -5.59 19.88 -2.20
CA THR A 74 -6.60 19.90 -3.27
C THR A 74 -6.67 18.58 -4.02
N GLN A 75 -5.63 17.76 -3.89
CA GLN A 75 -5.44 16.52 -4.64
C GLN A 75 -5.00 15.40 -3.68
N ALA A 76 -5.43 14.18 -3.94
CA ALA A 76 -4.90 12.97 -3.34
C ALA A 76 -4.26 12.10 -4.43
N ARG A 77 -3.18 11.41 -4.11
CA ARG A 77 -2.53 10.45 -5.01
C ARG A 77 -2.28 9.15 -4.29
N PHE A 78 -2.55 8.04 -4.97
CA PHE A 78 -2.35 6.71 -4.43
C PHE A 78 -0.99 6.17 -4.86
N THR A 79 -0.34 5.47 -3.95
CA THR A 79 0.95 4.83 -4.19
C THR A 79 0.81 3.36 -3.89
N VAL A 80 1.25 2.53 -4.83
CA VAL A 80 1.37 1.09 -4.67
C VAL A 80 2.84 0.73 -4.67
N GLY A 81 3.27 -0.06 -3.70
CA GLY A 81 4.58 -0.71 -3.71
C GLY A 81 4.39 -2.21 -3.73
N LEU A 82 5.04 -2.90 -4.67
CA LEU A 82 5.07 -4.35 -4.76
C LEU A 82 6.51 -4.81 -4.58
N ALA A 83 6.78 -5.68 -3.60
CA ALA A 83 8.13 -6.12 -3.29
C ALA A 83 8.21 -7.65 -3.10
N ALA A 84 9.11 -8.31 -3.81
CA ALA A 84 9.55 -9.67 -3.53
C ALA A 84 10.83 -9.63 -2.69
N VAL A 85 10.84 -10.26 -1.51
CA VAL A 85 11.95 -10.12 -0.54
C VAL A 85 12.54 -11.47 -0.17
N ASN A 86 13.84 -11.63 -0.39
CA ASN A 86 14.60 -12.77 0.12
C ASN A 86 15.14 -12.42 1.51
N PHE A 87 14.56 -13.02 2.56
CA PHE A 87 14.99 -12.76 3.94
C PHE A 87 16.29 -13.47 4.34
N GLU A 88 16.76 -14.46 3.57
CA GLU A 88 18.03 -15.16 3.84
C GLU A 88 19.23 -14.36 3.32
N THR A 89 19.12 -13.81 2.11
CA THR A 89 20.20 -13.04 1.48
C THR A 89 20.07 -11.54 1.69
N GLY A 90 18.85 -11.05 1.95
CA GLY A 90 18.53 -9.61 2.04
C GLY A 90 18.26 -8.95 0.68
N ASP A 91 18.25 -9.71 -0.41
CA ASP A 91 17.93 -9.20 -1.75
C ASP A 91 16.43 -8.94 -1.90
N TYR A 92 16.09 -7.97 -2.74
CA TYR A 92 14.70 -7.67 -3.07
C TYR A 92 14.53 -7.15 -4.49
N GLU A 93 13.36 -7.43 -5.06
CA GLU A 93 12.85 -6.81 -6.27
C GLU A 93 11.66 -5.93 -5.86
N VAL A 94 11.57 -4.71 -6.38
CA VAL A 94 10.52 -3.77 -6.03
C VAL A 94 10.07 -2.97 -7.23
N ASP A 95 8.77 -2.72 -7.29
CA ASP A 95 8.15 -1.73 -8.17
C ASP A 95 7.26 -0.81 -7.35
N VAL A 96 7.34 0.50 -7.65
CA VAL A 96 6.58 1.54 -6.96
C VAL A 96 5.90 2.41 -8.00
N VAL A 97 4.57 2.39 -7.97
CA VAL A 97 3.73 3.06 -8.95
C VAL A 97 2.82 4.06 -8.26
N HIS A 98 2.62 5.20 -8.91
CA HIS A 98 1.72 6.24 -8.45
C HIS A 98 0.56 6.39 -9.42
N SER A 99 -0.65 6.57 -8.90
CA SER A 99 -1.82 6.90 -9.71
C SER A 99 -1.76 8.33 -10.27
N GLU A 100 -2.67 8.65 -11.18
CA GLU A 100 -3.09 10.05 -11.36
C GLU A 100 -3.70 10.61 -10.07
N SER A 101 -3.70 11.93 -9.91
CA SER A 101 -4.27 12.56 -8.74
C SER A 101 -5.79 12.68 -8.83
N VAL A 102 -6.47 12.47 -7.72
CA VAL A 102 -7.91 12.67 -7.54
C VAL A 102 -8.16 14.00 -6.84
N GLU A 103 -9.04 14.83 -7.40
CA GLU A 103 -9.45 16.07 -6.76
C GLU A 103 -10.33 15.76 -5.54
N ILE A 104 -9.84 16.14 -4.35
CA ILE A 104 -10.46 15.73 -3.07
C ILE A 104 -11.82 16.39 -2.82
N ALA A 105 -12.14 17.47 -3.54
CA ALA A 105 -13.42 18.17 -3.43
C ALA A 105 -14.41 17.78 -4.55
N SER A 106 -14.00 16.89 -5.46
CA SER A 106 -14.86 16.40 -6.53
C SER A 106 -16.06 15.65 -5.96
N LYS A 107 -17.20 15.80 -6.62
CA LYS A 107 -18.44 15.04 -6.36
C LYS A 107 -18.78 14.06 -7.48
N ALA A 108 -17.93 14.00 -8.50
CA ALA A 108 -18.09 13.07 -9.60
C ALA A 108 -17.45 11.74 -9.21
N ALA A 109 -18.07 10.65 -9.64
CA ALA A 109 -17.48 9.33 -9.49
C ALA A 109 -16.13 9.25 -10.22
N VAL A 110 -15.16 8.60 -9.59
CA VAL A 110 -13.79 8.43 -10.10
C VAL A 110 -13.36 6.99 -9.86
N GLN A 111 -12.83 6.35 -10.90
CA GLN A 111 -12.15 5.06 -10.79
C GLN A 111 -10.64 5.29 -10.90
N VAL A 112 -9.89 4.69 -9.97
CA VAL A 112 -8.42 4.69 -9.99
C VAL A 112 -7.95 3.25 -10.10
N ASP A 113 -7.29 2.93 -11.20
CA ASP A 113 -6.66 1.63 -11.42
C ASP A 113 -5.13 1.80 -11.39
N ILE A 114 -4.45 0.90 -10.68
CA ILE A 114 -3.00 0.91 -10.52
C ILE A 114 -2.48 -0.51 -10.73
N GLU A 115 -1.50 -0.65 -11.60
CA GLU A 115 -0.79 -1.91 -11.83
C GLU A 115 0.68 -1.74 -11.42
N ALA A 116 1.22 -2.73 -10.71
CA ALA A 116 2.64 -2.82 -10.36
C ALA A 116 3.14 -4.23 -10.66
N GLY A 117 4.42 -4.38 -11.00
CA GLY A 117 4.95 -5.65 -11.49
C GLY A 117 6.30 -6.04 -10.89
N ILE A 118 6.44 -7.33 -10.61
CA ILE A 118 7.72 -7.98 -10.33
C ILE A 118 7.91 -9.16 -11.32
N SER A 119 9.04 -9.85 -11.21
CA SER A 119 9.29 -11.02 -12.03
C SER A 119 8.26 -12.13 -11.80
N ALA A 120 7.74 -12.67 -12.90
CA ALA A 120 6.81 -13.79 -12.94
C ALA A 120 7.36 -15.02 -12.19
N ASN A 121 6.48 -15.75 -11.51
CA ASN A 121 6.79 -16.96 -10.74
C ASN A 121 7.89 -16.73 -9.67
N SER A 122 7.90 -15.57 -9.02
CA SER A 122 8.77 -15.33 -7.88
C SER A 122 8.64 -16.45 -6.84
N GLU A 123 9.77 -16.93 -6.31
CA GLU A 123 9.83 -17.90 -5.23
C GLU A 123 9.94 -17.24 -3.85
N GLN A 124 9.85 -15.91 -3.79
CA GLN A 124 9.99 -15.13 -2.56
C GLN A 124 8.62 -14.71 -2.00
N PRO A 125 8.52 -14.48 -0.68
CA PRO A 125 7.39 -13.74 -0.11
C PRO A 125 7.23 -12.39 -0.80
N VAL A 126 5.99 -12.07 -1.16
CA VAL A 126 5.62 -10.83 -1.84
C VAL A 126 4.77 -9.96 -0.93
N PHE A 127 5.11 -8.69 -0.86
CA PHE A 127 4.41 -7.68 -0.07
C PHE A 127 3.84 -6.62 -0.99
N LEU A 128 2.57 -6.31 -0.80
CA LEU A 128 1.90 -5.21 -1.50
C LEU A 128 1.46 -4.18 -0.48
N VAL A 129 1.94 -2.95 -0.64
CA VAL A 129 1.50 -1.81 0.15
C VAL A 129 0.66 -0.86 -0.69
N LEU A 130 -0.39 -0.31 -0.09
CA LEU A 130 -1.24 0.72 -0.66
C LEU A 130 -1.23 1.93 0.28
N GLY A 131 -0.91 3.10 -0.27
CA GLY A 131 -0.89 4.35 0.49
C GLY A 131 -1.56 5.49 -0.25
N VAL A 132 -1.91 6.51 0.52
CA VAL A 132 -2.45 7.77 0.02
C VAL A 132 -1.61 8.94 0.55
N GLU A 133 -1.36 9.89 -0.34
CA GLU A 133 -0.65 11.12 -0.06
C GLU A 133 -1.48 12.30 -0.58
N TYR A 134 -1.46 13.41 0.16
CA TYR A 134 -2.22 14.61 -0.17
C TYR A 134 -1.30 15.72 -0.68
N TYR A 135 -1.79 16.45 -1.68
CA TYR A 135 -1.04 17.46 -2.41
C TYR A 135 -1.86 18.74 -2.59
N GLN A 136 -1.17 19.88 -2.63
CA GLN A 136 -1.71 21.12 -3.18
C GLN A 136 -1.34 21.22 -4.66
N ALA A 137 -2.32 21.44 -5.52
CA ALA A 137 -2.09 21.73 -6.93
C ALA A 137 -1.93 23.24 -7.14
N VAL A 138 -0.77 23.67 -7.65
CA VAL A 138 -0.49 25.07 -7.99
C VAL A 138 0.03 25.12 -9.42
N ASN A 139 -0.72 25.78 -10.31
CA ASN A 139 -0.39 25.87 -11.75
C ASN A 139 -0.16 24.52 -12.44
N GLY A 140 -0.87 23.47 -12.01
CA GLY A 140 -0.76 22.12 -12.54
C GLY A 140 0.38 21.28 -11.93
N GLU A 141 1.15 21.83 -11.01
CA GLU A 141 2.19 21.11 -10.27
C GLU A 141 1.69 20.69 -8.88
N LEU A 142 2.06 19.47 -8.45
CA LEU A 142 1.64 18.89 -7.17
C LEU A 142 2.71 19.11 -6.10
N TYR A 143 2.33 19.79 -5.02
CA TYR A 143 3.18 20.05 -3.86
C TYR A 143 2.69 19.22 -2.68
N LEU A 144 3.54 18.33 -2.17
CA LEU A 144 3.18 17.42 -1.08
C LEU A 144 2.82 18.19 0.20
N ILE A 145 1.66 17.88 0.78
CA ILE A 145 1.29 18.31 2.13
C ILE A 145 1.98 17.39 3.12
N ASN A 146 3.08 17.87 3.72
CA ASN A 146 3.90 17.09 4.64
C ASN A 146 3.36 17.16 6.08
N ASN A 147 2.13 16.69 6.29
CA ASN A 147 1.53 16.47 7.61
C ASN A 147 1.44 14.96 7.89
N LYS A 148 1.72 14.56 9.14
CA LYS A 148 1.66 13.16 9.58
C LYS A 148 0.24 12.63 9.66
N GLU A 149 -0.76 13.48 9.79
CA GLU A 149 -2.17 13.09 9.85
C GLU A 149 -2.81 12.93 8.45
N SER A 150 -2.10 13.31 7.39
CA SER A 150 -2.62 13.32 6.02
C SER A 150 -1.96 12.27 5.13
N ARG A 151 -1.41 11.19 5.70
CA ARG A 151 -0.71 10.15 4.94
C ARG A 151 -0.94 8.80 5.58
N ALA A 152 -1.47 7.86 4.84
CA ALA A 152 -1.60 6.47 5.28
C ALA A 152 -0.85 5.55 4.33
N LEU A 153 -0.36 4.44 4.87
CA LEU A 153 0.26 3.37 4.10
C LEU A 153 -0.04 2.07 4.85
N LEU A 154 -0.71 1.17 4.14
CA LEU A 154 -1.20 -0.10 4.63
C LEU A 154 -0.46 -1.23 3.91
N LEU A 155 -0.06 -2.26 4.65
CA LEU A 155 0.36 -3.53 4.05
C LEU A 155 -0.89 -4.34 3.66
N ALA A 156 -1.35 -4.14 2.43
CA ALA A 156 -2.64 -4.64 1.95
C ALA A 156 -2.64 -6.16 1.73
N THR A 157 -1.53 -6.71 1.22
CA THR A 157 -1.40 -8.14 0.93
C THR A 157 0.00 -8.64 1.28
N VAL A 158 0.04 -9.85 1.84
CA VAL A 158 1.22 -10.72 1.87
C VAL A 158 0.87 -11.95 1.05
N ASP A 159 1.70 -12.28 0.07
CA ASP A 159 1.56 -13.51 -0.72
C ASP A 159 2.79 -14.40 -0.48
N MET A 160 2.55 -15.65 -0.13
CA MET A 160 3.59 -16.65 0.11
C MET A 160 3.73 -17.55 -1.13
N PRO A 161 4.95 -18.00 -1.47
CA PRO A 161 5.17 -18.95 -2.56
C PRO A 161 4.49 -20.31 -2.34
#